data_AF-A0A958AIB6-F1
#
_entry.id   AF-A0A958AIB6-F1
#
_cell.length_a   1.000
_cell.length_b   1.000
_cell.length_c   1.000
_cell.angle_alpha   90.00
_cell.angle_beta   90.00
_cell.angle_gamma   90.00
#
_symmetry.space_group_name_H-M   'P 1'
#
loop_
_entity.id
_entity.type
_entity.pdbx_description
1 polymer ?
#
loop_
_entity_poly.entity_id
_entity_poly.type
_entity_poly.pdbx_seq_one_letter_code
_entity_poly.pdbx_strand_id
1 'polypeptide(L)'
;HKIDDRYNFHDASFRRHYQLNYSDGAHDYESYYAPAYRFGYELAEEHEGADWASVKNEAQHHWQMKHGSAWQNVATAVHYGWREQRDPDALRVQHHGEYADYRKSFMAHYADAHGEGGGSFEQYEPAYQRGYDLAIDPAYRTHLWTEMEPELRQYYEEEYADGSVSWEHYRSAAQYAWHDVRAMGV
;
A
#
# COMPACT_ATOMS: atom_id res chain seq x y z
N HIS A 1 5.91 -17.27 27.38
CA HIS A 1 6.09 -16.86 25.97
C HIS A 1 4.98 -15.86 25.65
N LYS A 2 5.31 -14.57 25.47
CA LYS A 2 4.37 -13.44 25.34
C LYS A 2 4.53 -12.71 23.99
N ILE A 3 4.73 -13.50 22.94
CA ILE A 3 4.86 -13.03 21.55
C ILE A 3 3.64 -13.47 20.70
N ASP A 4 2.92 -14.54 21.06
CA ASP A 4 1.81 -15.05 20.24
C ASP A 4 0.49 -14.24 20.32
N ASP A 5 0.17 -13.57 21.43
CA ASP A 5 -1.16 -12.93 21.57
C ASP A 5 -1.28 -11.54 20.92
N ARG A 6 -0.19 -10.81 20.71
CA ARG A 6 -0.24 -9.41 20.19
C ARG A 6 -0.49 -9.37 18.69
N TYR A 7 0.08 -10.32 17.96
CA TYR A 7 -0.08 -10.40 16.51
C TYR A 7 -1.45 -10.92 16.09
N ASN A 8 -2.09 -11.77 16.90
CA ASN A 8 -3.39 -12.36 16.57
C ASN A 8 -4.49 -11.32 16.34
N PHE A 9 -4.42 -10.15 16.99
CA PHE A 9 -5.38 -9.07 16.76
C PHE A 9 -5.26 -8.46 15.36
N HIS A 10 -4.05 -8.33 14.84
CA HIS A 10 -3.75 -7.75 13.52
C HIS A 10 -3.67 -8.80 12.40
N ASP A 11 -3.54 -10.08 12.76
CA ASP A 11 -3.45 -11.21 11.83
C ASP A 11 -4.64 -11.26 10.86
N ALA A 12 -5.84 -10.85 11.31
CA ALA A 12 -6.99 -10.73 10.44
C ALA A 12 -6.79 -9.67 9.33
N SER A 13 -6.25 -8.50 9.66
CA SER A 13 -5.93 -7.43 8.71
C SER A 13 -4.85 -7.90 7.72
N PHE A 14 -3.79 -8.55 8.21
CA PHE A 14 -2.70 -9.07 7.38
C PHE A 14 -3.17 -10.17 6.43
N ARG A 15 -3.94 -11.14 6.93
CA ARG A 15 -4.54 -12.19 6.08
C ARG A 15 -5.49 -11.60 5.05
N ARG A 16 -6.25 -10.57 5.41
CA ARG A 16 -7.15 -9.88 4.48
C ARG A 16 -6.36 -9.21 3.37
N HIS A 17 -5.31 -8.45 3.70
CA HIS A 17 -4.42 -7.86 2.69
C HIS A 17 -3.78 -8.95 1.83
N TYR A 18 -3.29 -10.03 2.43
CA TYR A 18 -2.74 -11.17 1.68
C TYR A 18 -3.76 -11.79 0.73
N GLN A 19 -4.99 -12.02 1.19
CA GLN A 19 -6.05 -12.61 0.36
C GLN A 19 -6.39 -11.74 -0.85
N LEU A 20 -6.37 -10.42 -0.68
CA LEU A 20 -6.67 -9.49 -1.76
C LEU A 20 -5.49 -9.36 -2.75
N ASN A 21 -4.24 -9.44 -2.25
CA ASN A 21 -3.07 -9.05 -3.02
C ASN A 21 -2.17 -10.20 -3.48
N TYR A 22 -2.13 -11.31 -2.75
CA TYR A 22 -1.13 -12.36 -2.97
C TYR A 22 -1.72 -13.77 -3.09
N SER A 23 -3.04 -13.94 -2.93
CA SER A 23 -3.68 -15.28 -2.90
C SER A 23 -3.56 -16.06 -4.20
N ASP A 24 -3.46 -15.37 -5.33
CA ASP A 24 -3.22 -15.97 -6.66
C ASP A 24 -1.72 -16.17 -6.95
N GLY A 25 -0.84 -15.76 -6.02
CA GLY A 25 0.61 -15.83 -6.15
C GLY A 25 1.21 -17.18 -5.79
N ALA A 26 2.50 -17.35 -6.07
CA ALA A 26 3.24 -18.61 -5.83
C ALA A 26 3.62 -18.85 -4.35
N HIS A 27 3.32 -17.91 -3.45
CA HIS A 27 3.81 -17.91 -2.08
C HIS A 27 2.65 -17.86 -1.08
N ASP A 28 2.73 -18.72 -0.06
CA ASP A 28 1.70 -18.80 0.98
C ASP A 28 1.85 -17.72 2.06
N TYR A 29 0.75 -17.42 2.74
CA TYR A 29 0.70 -16.43 3.81
C TYR A 29 1.69 -16.74 4.93
N GLU A 30 1.65 -17.95 5.48
CA GLU A 30 2.34 -18.28 6.74
C GLU A 30 3.86 -18.26 6.58
N SER A 31 4.37 -18.86 5.52
CA SER A 31 5.80 -19.05 5.34
C SER A 31 6.50 -17.83 4.73
N TYR A 32 5.79 -17.06 3.89
CA TYR A 32 6.41 -16.02 3.08
C TYR A 32 6.06 -14.60 3.54
N TYR A 33 4.77 -14.30 3.73
CA TYR A 33 4.31 -12.92 3.96
C TYR A 33 4.08 -12.58 5.43
N ALA A 34 3.66 -13.55 6.27
CA ALA A 34 3.46 -13.32 7.69
C ALA A 34 4.72 -12.77 8.40
N PRO A 35 5.94 -13.26 8.11
CA PRO A 35 7.15 -12.67 8.68
C PRO A 35 7.36 -11.20 8.25
N ALA A 36 6.97 -10.84 7.03
CA ALA A 36 7.13 -9.48 6.51
C ALA A 36 6.17 -8.50 7.20
N TYR A 37 4.90 -8.86 7.36
CA TYR A 37 3.94 -8.05 8.11
C TYR A 37 4.37 -7.83 9.55
N ARG A 38 4.82 -8.89 10.23
CA ARG A 38 5.28 -8.81 11.63
C ARG A 38 6.50 -7.91 11.75
N PHE A 39 7.47 -8.05 10.86
CA PHE A 39 8.66 -7.20 10.85
C PHE A 39 8.30 -5.72 10.66
N GLY A 40 7.38 -5.40 9.76
CA GLY A 40 6.88 -4.03 9.59
C GLY A 40 6.22 -3.46 10.84
N TYR A 41 5.40 -4.26 11.50
CA TYR A 41 4.73 -3.88 12.73
C TYR A 41 5.74 -3.63 13.88
N GLU A 42 6.75 -4.49 14.02
CA GLU A 42 7.84 -4.32 15.00
C GLU A 42 8.65 -3.07 14.74
N LEU A 43 8.98 -2.79 13.48
CA LEU A 43 9.66 -1.56 13.10
C LEU A 43 8.88 -0.32 13.57
N ALA A 44 7.56 -0.32 13.42
CA ALA A 44 6.73 0.82 13.84
C ALA A 44 6.74 1.04 15.36
N GLU A 45 6.85 -0.05 16.15
CA GLU A 45 7.03 0.05 17.61
C GLU A 45 8.43 0.55 17.99
N GLU A 46 9.47 0.12 17.27
CA GLU A 46 10.86 0.50 17.55
C GLU A 46 11.18 1.95 17.17
N HIS A 47 10.46 2.49 16.17
CA HIS A 47 10.69 3.81 15.59
C HIS A 47 9.49 4.74 15.80
N GLU A 48 9.07 4.91 17.05
CA GLU A 48 7.99 5.83 17.40
C GLU A 48 8.26 7.26 16.88
N GLY A 49 7.27 7.84 16.21
CA GLY A 49 7.35 9.20 15.67
C GLY A 49 8.18 9.36 14.38
N ALA A 50 8.85 8.32 13.89
CA ALA A 50 9.52 8.35 12.60
C ALA A 50 8.51 8.23 11.44
N ASP A 51 8.87 8.79 10.28
CA ASP A 51 8.19 8.53 9.00
C ASP A 51 8.79 7.30 8.31
N TRP A 52 8.03 6.70 7.39
CA TRP A 52 8.45 5.51 6.65
C TRP A 52 9.72 5.77 5.80
N ALA A 53 9.82 6.95 5.19
CA ALA A 53 10.96 7.33 4.36
C ALA A 53 12.29 7.27 5.11
N SER A 54 12.30 7.65 6.39
CA SER A 54 13.49 7.65 7.24
C SER A 54 13.93 6.24 7.67
N VAL A 55 12.98 5.32 7.87
CA VAL A 55 13.27 3.96 8.36
C VAL A 55 13.43 2.92 7.26
N LYS A 56 12.91 3.16 6.06
CA LYS A 56 12.86 2.16 4.99
C LYS A 56 14.24 1.59 4.62
N ASN A 57 15.27 2.43 4.52
CA ASN A 57 16.60 1.97 4.13
C ASN A 57 17.19 1.01 5.17
N GLU A 58 16.98 1.30 6.45
CA GLU A 58 17.34 0.41 7.55
C GLU A 58 16.51 -0.88 7.51
N ALA A 59 15.19 -0.76 7.34
CA ALA A 59 14.27 -1.89 7.23
C ALA A 59 14.68 -2.85 6.11
N GLN A 60 14.98 -2.32 4.92
CA GLN A 60 15.46 -3.10 3.78
C GLN A 60 16.76 -3.83 4.11
N HIS A 61 17.74 -3.12 4.66
CA HIS A 61 19.04 -3.71 4.99
C HIS A 61 18.90 -4.82 6.04
N HIS A 62 18.13 -4.58 7.11
CA HIS A 62 17.84 -5.57 8.14
C HIS A 62 17.11 -6.79 7.58
N TRP A 63 16.11 -6.57 6.71
CA TRP A 63 15.39 -7.66 6.08
C TRP A 63 16.32 -8.53 5.24
N GLN A 64 17.10 -7.93 4.34
CA GLN A 64 17.99 -8.64 3.43
C GLN A 64 19.10 -9.42 4.16
N MET A 65 19.52 -8.98 5.35
CA MET A 65 20.49 -9.71 6.17
C MET A 65 19.90 -10.96 6.84
N LYS A 66 18.62 -10.93 7.18
CA LYS A 66 17.98 -11.98 8.00
C LYS A 66 17.08 -12.93 7.19
N HIS A 67 16.62 -12.51 6.01
CA HIS A 67 15.64 -13.22 5.22
C HIS A 67 16.15 -13.49 3.80
N GLY A 68 15.77 -14.65 3.24
CA GLY A 68 16.17 -15.06 1.89
C GLY A 68 15.29 -14.53 0.76
N SER A 69 14.15 -13.91 1.07
CA SER A 69 13.26 -13.31 0.07
C SER A 69 13.79 -11.95 -0.39
N ALA A 70 13.61 -11.64 -1.67
CA ALA A 70 13.96 -10.34 -2.21
C ALA A 70 13.08 -9.26 -1.57
N TRP A 71 13.69 -8.17 -1.12
CA TRP A 71 13.00 -7.04 -0.49
C TRP A 71 11.82 -6.55 -1.35
N GLN A 72 12.01 -6.42 -2.66
CA GLN A 72 10.98 -5.94 -3.59
C GLN A 72 9.69 -6.77 -3.53
N ASN A 73 9.76 -8.06 -3.20
CA ASN A 73 8.61 -8.96 -3.14
C ASN A 73 7.81 -8.83 -1.85
N VAL A 74 8.42 -8.29 -0.80
CA VAL A 74 7.83 -8.22 0.55
C VAL A 74 7.73 -6.81 1.09
N ALA A 75 8.36 -5.82 0.45
CA ALA A 75 8.40 -4.42 0.88
C ALA A 75 7.00 -3.86 1.14
N THR A 76 6.02 -4.21 0.31
CA THR A 76 4.63 -3.79 0.51
C THR A 76 4.01 -4.44 1.75
N ALA A 77 4.26 -5.72 2.01
CA ALA A 77 3.78 -6.38 3.24
C ALA A 77 4.45 -5.80 4.49
N VAL A 78 5.75 -5.48 4.44
CA VAL A 78 6.45 -4.78 5.52
C VAL A 78 5.86 -3.40 5.74
N HIS A 79 5.67 -2.61 4.69
CA HIS A 79 5.07 -1.28 4.82
C HIS A 79 3.62 -1.34 5.34
N TYR A 80 2.83 -2.32 4.91
CA TYR A 80 1.48 -2.54 5.45
C TYR A 80 1.53 -2.85 6.95
N GLY A 81 2.45 -3.71 7.40
CA GLY A 81 2.67 -3.99 8.82
C GLY A 81 3.00 -2.73 9.63
N TRP A 82 3.88 -1.88 9.09
CA TRP A 82 4.22 -0.58 9.68
C TRP A 82 3.00 0.33 9.81
N ARG A 83 2.18 0.42 8.76
CA ARG A 83 0.96 1.25 8.75
C ARG A 83 -0.12 0.71 9.68
N GLU A 84 -0.29 -0.61 9.78
CA GLU A 84 -1.29 -1.23 10.66
C GLU A 84 -1.05 -0.85 12.12
N GLN A 85 0.20 -0.67 12.54
CA GLN A 85 0.49 -0.24 13.90
C GLN A 85 0.24 1.26 14.13
N ARG A 86 0.47 2.09 13.12
CA ARG A 86 0.44 3.56 13.25
C ARG A 86 -0.92 4.17 12.92
N ASP A 87 -1.63 3.60 11.95
CA ASP A 87 -2.93 4.07 11.47
C ASP A 87 -3.78 2.90 10.93
N PRO A 88 -4.25 2.00 11.81
CA PRO A 88 -5.07 0.86 11.40
C PRO A 88 -6.44 1.28 10.86
N ASP A 89 -6.95 2.45 11.24
CA ASP A 89 -8.26 2.92 10.80
C ASP A 89 -8.22 3.43 9.36
N ALA A 90 -7.15 4.10 8.93
CA ALA A 90 -6.95 4.42 7.51
C ALA A 90 -6.85 3.16 6.63
N LEU A 91 -6.30 2.06 7.15
CA LEU A 91 -6.29 0.78 6.44
C LEU A 91 -7.67 0.14 6.40
N ARG A 92 -8.49 0.25 7.45
CA ARG A 92 -9.87 -0.27 7.46
C ARG A 92 -10.78 0.44 6.47
N VAL A 93 -10.55 1.74 6.22
CA VAL A 93 -11.23 2.48 5.15
C VAL A 93 -10.87 1.93 3.76
N GLN A 94 -9.64 1.44 3.55
CA GLN A 94 -9.23 0.77 2.30
C GLN A 94 -9.94 -0.56 2.04
N HIS A 95 -10.53 -1.20 3.06
CA HIS A 95 -11.24 -2.49 2.94
C HIS A 95 -12.74 -2.36 2.67
N HIS A 96 -13.24 -1.16 2.37
CA HIS A 96 -14.64 -0.97 1.96
C HIS A 96 -14.95 -1.82 0.72
N GLY A 97 -16.08 -2.53 0.73
CA GLY A 97 -16.47 -3.44 -0.36
C GLY A 97 -16.49 -2.78 -1.74
N GLU A 98 -16.74 -1.47 -1.78
CA GLU A 98 -16.75 -0.65 -2.98
C GLU A 98 -15.36 -0.56 -3.65
N TYR A 99 -14.26 -0.47 -2.89
CA TYR A 99 -12.91 -0.47 -3.47
C TYR A 99 -12.61 -1.76 -4.23
N ALA A 100 -13.09 -2.91 -3.74
CA ALA A 100 -12.88 -4.20 -4.38
C ALA A 100 -13.52 -4.28 -5.78
N ASP A 101 -14.60 -3.53 -6.02
CA ASP A 101 -15.25 -3.46 -7.33
C ASP A 101 -14.36 -2.70 -8.34
N TYR A 102 -13.71 -1.62 -7.90
CA TYR A 102 -12.77 -0.85 -8.72
C TYR A 102 -11.37 -1.46 -8.83
N ARG A 103 -10.94 -2.25 -7.84
CA ARG A 103 -9.61 -2.86 -7.84
C ARG A 103 -9.33 -3.65 -9.12
N LYS A 104 -10.36 -4.27 -9.72
CA LYS A 104 -10.23 -4.98 -11.01
C LYS A 104 -9.89 -4.03 -12.17
N SER A 105 -10.52 -2.86 -12.27
CA SER A 105 -10.17 -1.87 -13.31
C SER A 105 -8.78 -1.30 -13.06
N PHE A 106 -8.40 -1.08 -11.81
CA PHE A 106 -7.07 -0.59 -11.44
C PHE A 106 -5.96 -1.59 -11.80
N MET A 107 -6.17 -2.89 -11.53
CA MET A 107 -5.24 -3.94 -11.95
C MET A 107 -5.11 -4.00 -13.47
N ALA A 108 -6.22 -3.85 -14.21
CA ALA A 108 -6.19 -3.81 -15.67
C ALA A 108 -5.41 -2.60 -16.20
N HIS A 109 -5.62 -1.41 -15.63
CA HIS A 109 -4.87 -0.20 -15.98
C HIS A 109 -3.38 -0.35 -15.66
N TYR A 110 -3.03 -0.88 -14.48
CA TYR A 110 -1.64 -1.14 -14.12
C TYR A 110 -0.96 -2.11 -15.11
N ALA A 111 -1.65 -3.19 -15.50
CA ALA A 111 -1.11 -4.15 -16.45
C ALA A 111 -0.82 -3.52 -17.82
N ASP A 112 -1.68 -2.60 -18.27
CA ASP A 112 -1.51 -1.84 -19.51
C ASP A 112 -0.39 -0.79 -19.41
N ALA A 113 -0.31 -0.07 -18.28
CA ALA A 113 0.61 1.04 -18.07
C ALA A 113 2.04 0.63 -17.73
N HIS A 114 2.24 -0.51 -17.03
CA HIS A 114 3.53 -0.87 -16.44
C HIS A 114 4.08 -2.25 -16.83
N GLY A 115 3.26 -3.18 -17.30
CA GLY A 115 3.67 -4.48 -17.88
C GLY A 115 4.64 -5.33 -17.02
N GLU A 116 5.23 -6.37 -17.63
CA GLU A 116 6.15 -7.34 -16.95
C GLU A 116 7.49 -6.74 -16.47
N GLY A 117 7.77 -5.47 -16.76
CA GLY A 117 9.01 -4.78 -16.36
C GLY A 117 8.85 -3.78 -15.21
N GLY A 118 7.61 -3.51 -14.78
CA GLY A 118 7.30 -2.64 -13.65
C GLY A 118 7.35 -3.40 -12.32
N GLY A 119 7.65 -2.68 -11.23
CA GLY A 119 7.44 -3.17 -9.88
C GLY A 119 5.98 -3.58 -9.65
N SER A 120 5.68 -4.47 -8.70
CA SER A 120 4.38 -5.16 -8.61
C SER A 120 3.17 -4.22 -8.43
N PHE A 121 1.95 -4.67 -8.77
CA PHE A 121 0.72 -3.87 -8.61
C PHE A 121 0.62 -3.28 -7.21
N GLU A 122 1.02 -4.03 -6.19
CA GLU A 122 0.94 -3.63 -4.78
C GLU A 122 1.87 -2.47 -4.44
N GLN A 123 2.94 -2.26 -5.20
CA GLN A 123 3.77 -1.06 -5.03
C GLN A 123 3.02 0.20 -5.51
N TYR A 124 2.12 0.04 -6.48
CA TYR A 124 1.35 1.12 -7.10
C TYR A 124 -0.07 1.23 -6.51
N GLU A 125 -0.58 0.19 -5.86
CA GLU A 125 -1.92 0.13 -5.26
C GLU A 125 -2.22 1.33 -4.35
N PRO A 126 -1.28 1.80 -3.50
CA PRO A 126 -1.53 2.98 -2.68
C PRO A 126 -1.82 4.25 -3.47
N ALA A 127 -1.31 4.37 -4.70
CA ALA A 127 -1.63 5.49 -5.58
C ALA A 127 -3.08 5.40 -6.08
N TYR A 128 -3.50 4.21 -6.53
CA TYR A 128 -4.90 3.97 -6.92
C TYR A 128 -5.86 4.19 -5.75
N GLN A 129 -5.49 3.75 -4.54
CA GLN A 129 -6.27 4.01 -3.31
C GLN A 129 -6.41 5.50 -3.05
N ARG A 130 -5.31 6.26 -3.15
CA ARG A 130 -5.38 7.72 -2.93
C ARG A 130 -6.30 8.41 -3.94
N GLY A 131 -6.27 7.98 -5.20
CA GLY A 131 -7.20 8.47 -6.23
C GLY A 131 -8.67 8.10 -5.94
N TYR A 132 -8.91 6.88 -5.47
CA TYR A 132 -10.23 6.40 -5.06
C TYR A 132 -10.78 7.23 -3.88
N ASP A 133 -9.99 7.43 -2.83
CA ASP A 133 -10.38 8.20 -1.64
C ASP A 133 -10.78 9.63 -2.03
N LEU A 134 -9.98 10.29 -2.88
CA LEU A 134 -10.29 11.61 -3.39
C LEU A 134 -11.57 11.67 -4.24
N ALA A 135 -11.92 10.58 -4.92
CA ALA A 135 -13.12 10.54 -5.75
C ALA A 135 -14.39 10.38 -4.93
N ILE A 136 -14.35 9.60 -3.85
CA ILE A 136 -15.52 9.35 -2.99
C ILE A 136 -15.70 10.42 -1.91
N ASP A 137 -14.64 11.13 -1.53
CA ASP A 137 -14.69 12.16 -0.49
C ASP A 137 -15.58 13.35 -0.94
N PRO A 138 -16.68 13.65 -0.21
CA PRO A 138 -17.55 14.76 -0.51
C PRO A 138 -16.85 16.13 -0.58
N ALA A 139 -15.76 16.32 0.18
CA ALA A 139 -14.99 17.56 0.18
C ALA A 139 -14.35 17.84 -1.19
N TYR A 140 -13.99 16.80 -1.93
CA TYR A 140 -13.29 16.89 -3.21
C TYR A 140 -14.20 16.77 -4.44
N ARG A 141 -15.52 16.61 -4.25
CA ARG A 141 -16.49 16.38 -5.34
C ARG A 141 -16.51 17.46 -6.42
N THR A 142 -16.27 18.72 -6.04
CA THR A 142 -16.25 19.88 -6.96
C THR A 142 -14.85 20.23 -7.46
N HIS A 143 -13.81 19.60 -6.92
CA HIS A 143 -12.42 19.91 -7.26
C HIS A 143 -12.02 19.29 -8.59
N LEU A 144 -11.14 19.98 -9.31
CA LEU A 144 -10.46 19.45 -10.48
C LEU A 144 -9.19 18.71 -10.03
N TRP A 145 -8.79 17.71 -10.83
CA TRP A 145 -7.55 16.96 -10.60
C TRP A 145 -6.34 17.88 -10.35
N THR A 146 -6.23 18.95 -11.13
CA THR A 146 -5.14 19.93 -11.06
C THR A 146 -5.05 20.67 -9.73
N GLU A 147 -6.15 20.77 -8.98
CA GLU A 147 -6.20 21.43 -7.67
C GLU A 147 -5.73 20.49 -6.54
N MET A 148 -5.91 19.19 -6.71
CA MET A 148 -5.53 18.17 -5.73
C MET A 148 -4.09 17.65 -5.93
N GLU A 149 -3.57 17.73 -7.15
CA GLU A 149 -2.23 17.24 -7.50
C GLU A 149 -1.09 17.76 -6.59
N PRO A 150 -1.05 19.05 -6.19
CA PRO A 150 0.00 19.53 -5.29
C PRO A 150 -0.04 18.90 -3.90
N GLU A 151 -1.24 18.67 -3.35
CA GLU A 151 -1.43 18.00 -2.05
C GLU A 151 -1.02 16.52 -2.16
N LEU A 152 -1.42 15.87 -3.26
CA LEU A 152 -1.00 14.50 -3.56
C LEU A 152 0.51 14.37 -3.69
N ARG A 153 1.16 15.38 -4.27
CA ARG A 153 2.60 15.42 -4.44
C ARG A 153 3.31 15.52 -3.11
N GLN A 154 2.83 16.37 -2.20
CA GLN A 154 3.40 16.47 -0.87
C GLN A 154 3.28 15.12 -0.13
N TYR A 155 2.10 14.50 -0.17
CA TYR A 155 1.89 13.16 0.40
C TYR A 155 2.82 12.11 -0.22
N TYR A 156 2.97 12.11 -1.55
CA TYR A 156 3.90 11.23 -2.25
C TYR A 156 5.35 11.47 -1.82
N GLU A 157 5.77 12.73 -1.69
CA GLU A 157 7.14 13.07 -1.29
C GLU A 157 7.43 12.65 0.16
N GLU A 158 6.42 12.62 1.03
CA GLU A 158 6.52 12.12 2.41
C GLU A 158 6.56 10.57 2.44
N GLU A 159 5.71 9.89 1.67
CA GLU A 159 5.49 8.44 1.78
C GLU A 159 6.31 7.59 0.78
N TYR A 160 6.72 8.17 -0.35
CA TYR A 160 7.41 7.50 -1.47
C TYR A 160 8.70 8.21 -1.89
N ALA A 161 9.29 9.01 -1.00
CA ALA A 161 10.57 9.71 -1.23
C ALA A 161 11.73 8.78 -1.65
N ASP A 162 11.60 7.49 -1.37
CA ASP A 162 12.55 6.43 -1.68
C ASP A 162 12.62 6.03 -3.17
N GLY A 163 11.72 6.54 -4.01
CA GLY A 163 11.71 6.28 -5.45
C GLY A 163 11.28 4.86 -5.86
N SER A 164 10.64 4.11 -4.98
CA SER A 164 10.04 2.79 -5.29
C SER A 164 8.98 2.86 -6.37
N VAL A 165 8.24 3.95 -6.40
CA VAL A 165 7.36 4.36 -7.50
C VAL A 165 7.77 5.78 -7.86
N SER A 166 7.90 6.09 -9.15
CA SER A 166 8.19 7.47 -9.56
C SER A 166 6.96 8.35 -9.37
N TRP A 167 7.15 9.66 -9.15
CA TRP A 167 6.03 10.60 -9.03
C TRP A 167 5.09 10.51 -10.23
N GLU A 168 5.63 10.42 -11.46
CA GLU A 168 4.80 10.33 -12.67
C GLU A 168 3.93 9.08 -12.68
N HIS A 169 4.48 7.95 -12.24
CA HIS A 169 3.73 6.70 -12.11
C HIS A 169 2.67 6.77 -11.01
N TYR A 170 3.03 7.30 -9.85
CA TYR A 170 2.11 7.49 -8.73
C TYR A 170 0.95 8.41 -9.13
N ARG A 171 1.26 9.57 -9.70
CA ARG A 171 0.29 10.53 -10.21
C ARG A 171 -0.63 9.91 -11.26
N SER A 172 -0.09 9.16 -12.22
CA SER A 172 -0.88 8.51 -13.26
C SER A 172 -1.88 7.50 -12.70
N ALA A 173 -1.44 6.64 -11.77
CA ALA A 173 -2.30 5.66 -11.11
C ALA A 173 -3.41 6.32 -10.28
N ALA A 174 -3.06 7.34 -9.48
CA ALA A 174 -4.03 8.08 -8.68
C ALA A 174 -5.03 8.86 -9.57
N GLN A 175 -4.56 9.46 -10.66
CA GLN A 175 -5.42 10.16 -11.60
C GLN A 175 -6.41 9.21 -12.28
N TYR A 176 -5.94 8.04 -12.70
CA TYR A 176 -6.79 7.02 -13.30
C TYR A 176 -7.90 6.59 -12.33
N ALA A 177 -7.54 6.22 -11.09
CA ALA A 177 -8.52 5.81 -10.09
C ALA A 177 -9.57 6.91 -9.83
N TRP A 178 -9.12 8.16 -9.72
CA TRP A 178 -10.02 9.28 -9.50
C TRP A 178 -11.05 9.45 -10.62
N HIS A 179 -10.61 9.32 -11.88
CA HIS A 179 -11.50 9.40 -13.03
C HIS A 179 -12.43 8.21 -13.14
N ASP A 180 -11.93 6.98 -12.94
CA ASP A 180 -12.70 5.75 -13.10
C ASP A 180 -13.86 5.68 -12.10
N VAL A 181 -13.59 5.98 -10.82
CA VAL A 181 -14.60 6.04 -9.76
C VAL A 181 -15.66 7.08 -10.06
N ARG A 182 -15.25 8.26 -10.51
CA ARG A 182 -16.19 9.33 -10.88
C ARG A 182 -16.95 9.04 -12.16
N ALA A 183 -16.46 8.17 -13.05
CA ALA A 183 -17.16 7.79 -14.27
C ALA A 183 -18.20 6.70 -14.04
N MET A 184 -17.96 5.78 -13.09
CA MET A 184 -18.92 4.74 -12.70
C MET A 184 -19.94 5.20 -11.65
N GLY A 185 -19.64 6.27 -10.91
CA GLY A 185 -20.51 6.86 -9.90
C GLY A 185 -21.52 7.91 -10.39
N VAL A 186 -21.71 8.08 -11.71
CA VAL A 186 -22.71 8.99 -12.33
C VAL A 186 -23.88 8.22 -12.92
#